data_AF-A0A7J6WFV9-F1
#
_entry.id   AF-A0A7J6WFV9-F1
#
_cell.length_a   1.000
_cell.length_b   1.000
_cell.length_c   1.000
_cell.angle_alpha   90.00
_cell.angle_beta   90.00
_cell.angle_gamma   90.00
#
_symmetry.space_group_name_H-M   'P 1'
#
loop_
_entity.id
_entity.type
_entity.pdbx_description
1 polymer ?
#
loop_
_entity_poly.entity_id
_entity_poly.type
_entity_poly.pdbx_seq_one_letter_code
_entity_poly.pdbx_strand_id
1 'polypeptide(L)'
;MYFAWLQNFVGLSIFDGYIATGSETNEVFVYHKAFPMPVLSFKFGDTDPLSGHEVDDAPQFISSVCWRGQSSTLVAANSSGTIKVMEMV
;
A
#
# COMPACT_ATOMS: atom_id res chain seq x y z
N MET A 1 -4.43 31.66 10.81
CA MET A 1 -4.22 30.30 11.36
C MET A 1 -4.03 29.38 10.17
N TYR A 2 -2.79 29.01 9.84
CA TYR A 2 -2.52 28.07 8.76
C TYR A 2 -2.72 26.66 9.30
N PHE A 3 -3.74 25.96 8.81
CA PHE A 3 -3.84 24.52 8.99
C PHE A 3 -2.80 23.88 8.05
N ALA A 4 -1.66 23.44 8.59
CA ALA A 4 -0.76 22.58 7.86
C ALA A 4 -1.39 21.18 7.82
N TRP A 5 -1.82 20.74 6.65
CA TRP A 5 -2.19 19.35 6.42
C TRP A 5 -0.89 18.53 6.45
N LEU A 6 -0.66 17.83 7.57
CA LEU A 6 0.43 16.89 7.70
C LEU A 6 -0.03 15.55 7.13
N GLN A 7 0.49 15.18 5.97
CA GLN A 7 0.28 13.85 5.38
C GLN A 7 1.48 12.97 5.70
N ASN A 8 1.21 11.68 5.87
CA ASN A 8 2.22 10.66 6.01
C ASN A 8 2.88 10.40 4.65
N PHE A 9 4.18 10.12 4.67
CA PHE A 9 4.84 9.58 3.50
C PHE A 9 4.50 8.09 3.37
N VAL A 10 3.99 7.67 2.21
CA VAL A 10 3.40 6.33 2.01
C VAL A 10 4.21 5.38 1.14
N GLY A 11 5.37 5.83 0.67
CA GLY A 11 6.24 5.06 -0.22
C GLY A 11 5.77 5.05 -1.68
N LEU A 12 6.75 4.95 -2.59
CA LEU A 12 6.54 4.88 -4.04
C LEU A 12 7.62 3.99 -4.65
N SER A 13 7.23 3.09 -5.55
CA SER A 13 8.16 2.22 -6.29
C SER A 13 7.70 2.04 -7.73
N ILE A 14 8.65 1.96 -8.67
CA ILE A 14 8.38 1.86 -10.10
C ILE A 14 9.07 0.64 -10.67
N PHE A 15 8.36 -0.14 -11.47
CA PHE A 15 8.91 -1.26 -12.24
C PHE A 15 8.10 -1.50 -13.51
N ASP A 16 8.79 -1.65 -14.64
CA ASP A 16 8.20 -1.99 -15.95
C ASP A 16 6.97 -1.15 -16.36
N GLY A 17 7.03 0.17 -16.11
CA GLY A 17 5.91 1.09 -16.43
C GLY A 17 4.77 1.10 -15.41
N TYR A 18 4.82 0.25 -14.39
CA TYR A 18 3.93 0.27 -13.23
C TYR A 18 4.49 1.14 -12.11
N ILE A 19 3.60 1.85 -11.42
CA ILE A 19 3.86 2.71 -10.27
C ILE A 19 3.05 2.16 -9.11
N ALA A 20 3.72 1.68 -8.07
CA ALA A 20 3.10 1.33 -6.79
C ALA A 20 3.22 2.50 -5.83
N THR A 21 2.15 2.80 -5.11
CA THR A 21 2.11 3.77 -4.01
C THR A 21 1.35 3.18 -2.84
N GLY A 22 1.78 3.52 -1.63
CA GLY A 22 0.93 3.38 -0.47
C GLY A 22 -0.16 4.45 -0.39
N SER A 23 -0.98 4.39 0.66
CA SER A 23 -1.99 5.41 1.00
C SER A 23 -2.22 5.49 2.51
N GLU A 24 -2.82 6.60 2.94
CA GLU A 24 -3.29 6.80 4.32
C GLU A 24 -4.55 6.00 4.67
N THR A 25 -5.15 5.34 3.67
CA THR A 25 -6.28 4.42 3.86
C THR A 25 -5.81 2.98 3.97
N ASN A 26 -4.56 2.74 4.38
CA ASN A 26 -3.98 1.40 4.53
C ASN A 26 -4.07 0.53 3.26
N GLU A 27 -4.03 1.16 2.09
CA GLU A 27 -4.18 0.48 0.80
C GLU A 27 -2.99 0.76 -0.12
N VAL A 28 -2.52 -0.27 -0.80
CA VAL A 28 -1.53 -0.16 -1.87
C VAL A 28 -2.29 0.03 -3.17
N PHE A 29 -1.94 1.04 -3.95
CA PHE A 29 -2.45 1.25 -5.29
C PHE A 29 -1.34 1.01 -6.31
N VAL A 30 -1.68 0.32 -7.40
CA VAL A 30 -0.80 0.18 -8.56
C VAL A 30 -1.44 0.87 -9.74
N TYR A 31 -0.65 1.70 -10.42
CA TYR A 31 -1.00 2.38 -11.66
C TYR A 31 -0.10 1.86 -12.76
N HIS A 32 -0.57 1.91 -14.00
CA HIS A 32 0.29 1.76 -15.16
C HIS A 32 0.30 3.09 -15.93
N LYS A 33 1.48 3.53 -16.39
CA LYS A 33 1.70 4.86 -16.98
C LYS A 33 0.78 5.22 -18.18
N ALA A 34 0.15 4.23 -18.80
CA ALA A 34 -0.76 4.42 -19.94
C ALA A 34 -2.21 4.70 -19.53
N PHE A 35 -2.59 4.52 -18.25
CA PHE A 35 -3.96 4.67 -17.78
C PHE A 35 -4.07 5.76 -16.70
N PRO A 36 -5.15 6.57 -16.69
CA PRO A 36 -5.36 7.61 -15.69
C PRO A 36 -5.94 7.09 -14.37
N MET A 37 -6.34 5.81 -14.31
CA MET A 37 -6.89 5.15 -13.12
C MET A 37 -5.94 4.07 -12.58
N PRO A 38 -6.05 3.68 -11.29
CA PRO A 38 -5.35 2.52 -10.77
C PRO A 38 -5.74 1.26 -11.54
N VAL A 39 -4.77 0.39 -11.80
CA VAL A 39 -4.99 -0.94 -12.39
C VAL A 39 -5.26 -2.01 -11.34
N LEU A 40 -4.72 -1.83 -10.13
CA LEU A 40 -4.94 -2.71 -8.99
C LEU A 40 -4.95 -1.90 -7.69
N SER A 41 -5.66 -2.41 -6.69
CA SER A 41 -5.58 -1.94 -5.32
C SER A 41 -5.59 -3.12 -4.35
N PHE A 42 -4.90 -2.98 -3.22
CA PHE A 42 -4.83 -4.01 -2.18
C PHE A 42 -4.89 -3.37 -0.80
N LYS A 43 -6.00 -3.60 -0.10
CA LYS A 43 -6.22 -3.14 1.27
C LYS A 43 -5.48 -4.06 2.26
N PHE A 44 -4.64 -3.48 3.10
CA PHE A 44 -4.13 -4.18 4.27
C PHE A 44 -5.29 -4.32 5.28
N GLY A 45 -5.70 -5.55 5.53
CA GLY A 45 -6.52 -5.92 6.66
C GLY A 45 -5.67 -6.54 7.76
N ASP A 46 -5.89 -6.11 8.99
CA ASP A 46 -5.56 -6.84 10.21
C ASP A 46 -6.82 -7.57 10.63
N THR A 47 -6.89 -8.86 10.27
CA THR A 47 -7.97 -9.74 10.70
C THR A 47 -7.49 -10.45 11.95
N ASP A 48 -8.25 -10.34 13.05
CA ASP A 48 -7.98 -11.15 14.23
C ASP A 48 -8.04 -12.64 13.82
N PRO A 49 -6.94 -13.40 13.96
CA PRO A 49 -6.89 -14.79 13.52
C PRO A 49 -7.89 -15.70 14.25
N LEU A 50 -8.47 -15.26 15.38
CA LEU A 50 -9.48 -16.01 16.13
C LEU A 50 -10.91 -15.65 15.72
N SER A 51 -11.26 -14.37 15.63
CA SER A 51 -12.62 -13.90 15.34
C SER A 51 -12.89 -13.57 13.88
N GLY A 52 -11.85 -13.44 13.06
CA GLY A 52 -11.94 -13.00 11.67
C GLY A 52 -12.52 -11.60 11.50
N HIS A 53 -12.66 -10.83 12.58
CA HIS A 53 -13.06 -9.43 12.53
C HIS A 53 -11.84 -8.54 12.26
N GLU A 54 -12.07 -7.45 11.55
CA GLU A 54 -11.08 -6.39 11.45
C GLU A 54 -10.85 -5.81 12.85
N VAL A 55 -9.58 -5.76 13.25
CA VAL A 55 -9.19 -5.08 14.48
C VAL A 55 -9.28 -3.58 14.21
N ASP A 56 -10.17 -2.88 14.91
CA ASP A 56 -10.30 -1.41 14.84
C ASP A 56 -9.13 -0.76 15.60
N ASP A 57 -7.94 -0.89 15.03
CA ASP A 57 -6.75 -0.19 15.48
C ASP A 57 -6.75 1.26 14.96
N ALA A 58 -5.91 2.09 15.60
CA ALA A 58 -5.65 3.45 15.15
C ALA A 58 -5.44 3.53 13.62
N PRO A 59 -5.87 4.62 12.95
CA PRO A 59 -5.82 4.72 11.50
C PRO A 59 -4.41 4.41 10.96
N GLN A 60 -4.33 3.30 10.22
CA GLN A 60 -3.09 2.79 9.65
C GLN A 60 -2.87 3.34 8.24
N PHE A 61 -1.61 3.46 7.85
CA PHE A 61 -1.21 3.84 6.50
C PHE A 61 -0.14 2.89 5.97
N ILE A 62 -0.08 2.73 4.66
CA ILE A 62 1.05 2.05 4.03
C ILE A 62 2.26 2.95 4.17
N SER A 63 3.33 2.47 4.78
CA SER A 63 4.54 3.25 5.07
C SER A 63 5.64 3.04 4.03
N SER A 64 5.64 1.90 3.33
CA SER A 64 6.61 1.59 2.29
C SER A 64 6.10 0.58 1.26
N VAL A 65 6.60 0.72 0.03
CA VAL A 65 6.36 -0.22 -1.09
C VAL A 65 7.65 -0.38 -1.89
N CYS A 66 7.92 -1.58 -2.41
CA CYS A 66 9.12 -1.88 -3.20
C CYS A 66 8.88 -3.02 -4.20
N TRP A 67 9.01 -2.75 -5.49
CA TRP A 67 9.00 -3.78 -6.51
C TRP A 67 10.28 -4.61 -6.47
N ARG A 68 10.13 -5.92 -6.67
CA ARG A 68 11.25 -6.79 -7.02
C ARG A 68 11.55 -6.60 -8.50
N GLY A 69 12.61 -5.87 -8.83
CA GLY A 69 12.96 -5.49 -10.22
C GLY A 69 13.29 -6.62 -11.22
N GLN A 70 12.95 -7.87 -10.92
CA GLN A 70 13.12 -9.04 -11.77
C GLN A 70 11.79 -9.77 -12.05
N SER A 71 10.68 -9.34 -11.44
CA SER A 71 9.39 -10.04 -11.45
C SER A 71 8.24 -9.09 -11.12
N SER A 72 7.00 -9.51 -11.34
CA SER A 72 5.80 -8.75 -10.93
C SER A 72 5.49 -8.81 -9.43
N THR A 73 6.49 -9.12 -8.59
CA THR A 73 6.37 -9.21 -7.14
C THR A 73 6.58 -7.83 -6.48
N LEU A 74 5.68 -7.47 -5.57
CA LEU A 74 5.74 -6.27 -4.74
C LEU A 74 5.87 -6.64 -3.27
N VAL A 75 6.72 -5.92 -2.54
CA VAL A 75 6.73 -5.94 -1.07
C VAL A 75 6.13 -4.63 -0.58
N ALA A 76 5.25 -4.68 0.40
CA ALA A 76 4.71 -3.49 1.07
C ALA A 76 4.67 -3.70 2.57
N ALA A 77 4.80 -2.59 3.31
CA ALA A 77 4.62 -2.58 4.76
C ALA A 77 3.74 -1.40 5.18
N ASN A 78 2.96 -1.58 6.25
CA ASN A 78 2.14 -0.54 6.83
C ASN A 78 2.73 0.03 8.14
N SER A 79 2.03 0.96 8.76
CA SER A 79 2.44 1.66 9.97
C SER A 79 2.39 0.79 11.24
N SER A 80 1.71 -0.36 11.23
CA SER A 80 1.74 -1.34 12.33
C SER A 80 2.91 -2.32 12.23
N GLY A 81 3.73 -2.23 11.17
CA GLY A 81 4.87 -3.11 10.94
C GLY A 81 4.51 -4.42 10.23
N THR A 82 3.27 -4.57 9.76
CA THR A 82 2.86 -5.72 8.94
C THR A 82 3.53 -5.62 7.57
N ILE A 83 4.19 -6.70 7.15
CA ILE A 83 4.85 -6.82 5.85
C ILE A 83 4.13 -7.87 5.01
N LYS A 84 3.78 -7.53 3.76
CA LYS A 84 3.16 -8.46 2.81
C LYS A 84 3.96 -8.50 1.51
N VAL A 85 4.12 -9.72 0.99
CA VAL A 85 4.65 -9.98 -0.35
C VAL A 85 3.47 -10.32 -1.25
N MET A 86 3.34 -9.63 -2.36
CA MET A 86 2.23 -9.74 -3.30
C MET A 86 2.79 -10.00 -4.70
N GLU A 87 2.04 -10.71 -5.53
CA GLU A 87 2.36 -10.95 -6.93
C GLU A 87 1.23 -10.39 -7.78
N MET A 88 1.55 -9.59 -8.79
CA MET A 88 0.54 -9.20 -9.79
C MET A 88 0.29 -10.37 -10.74
N VAL A 89 -0.97 -10.77 -10.85
CA VAL A 89 -1.49 -11.85 -11.70
C VAL A 89 -2.48 -11.32 -12.72
#